data_AF-M6WBS5-F1
#
_entry.id   AF-M6WBS5-F1
#
_cell.length_a   1.000
_cell.length_b   1.000
_cell.length_c   1.000
_cell.angle_alpha   90.00
_cell.angle_beta   90.00
_cell.angle_gamma   90.00
#
_symmetry.space_group_name_H-M   'P 1'
#
loop_
_entity.id
_entity.type
_entity.pdbx_description
1 polymer ?
#
loop_
_entity_poly.entity_id
_entity_poly.type
_entity_poly.pdbx_seq_one_letter_code
_entity_poly.pdbx_strand_id
1 'polypeptide(L)'
;MEIFFFNLLKIFLLDSKFFGKYEGDWLHVRDHYLNGPPFGGIVSNAESVSVFLRDQLRNDSVLFSKDTKVLFYQQQNNNAGKPVEMSLGWHIQFLNGNRYYFKEGGGAGFHSEMRIYPELGIATVAISNDTEFNARTFLNETDVEFFPSEISRQSAE
;
A
#
# COMPACT_ATOMS: atom_id res chain seq x y z
N MET A 1 26.33 -20.49 3.62
CA MET A 1 27.29 -19.84 2.69
C MET A 1 26.69 -18.57 2.07
N GLU A 2 25.38 -18.54 1.75
CA GLU A 2 24.69 -17.34 1.20
C GLU A 2 24.60 -16.14 2.17
N ILE A 3 24.32 -16.38 3.46
CA ILE A 3 24.19 -15.33 4.49
C ILE A 3 25.47 -14.47 4.60
N PHE A 4 26.64 -15.07 4.39
CA PHE A 4 27.93 -14.40 4.51
C PHE A 4 28.19 -13.44 3.34
N PHE A 5 27.73 -13.79 2.14
CA PHE A 5 27.90 -12.99 0.92
C PHE A 5 26.99 -11.75 0.93
N PHE A 6 25.73 -11.91 1.37
CA PHE A 6 24.80 -10.79 1.53
C PHE A 6 25.27 -9.79 2.60
N ASN A 7 25.82 -10.26 3.72
CA ASN A 7 26.35 -9.37 4.75
C ASN A 7 27.58 -8.57 4.27
N LEU A 8 28.40 -9.12 3.38
CA LEU A 8 29.54 -8.39 2.80
C LEU A 8 29.07 -7.29 1.83
N LEU A 9 28.03 -7.55 1.03
CA LEU A 9 27.41 -6.55 0.14
C LEU A 9 26.72 -5.42 0.91
N LYS A 10 26.12 -5.70 2.07
CA LYS A 10 25.52 -4.67 2.95
C LYS A 10 26.53 -3.57 3.30
N ILE A 11 27.79 -3.91 3.56
CA ILE A 11 28.84 -2.94 3.94
C ILE A 11 29.10 -1.91 2.84
N PHE A 12 28.93 -2.29 1.56
CA PHE A 12 29.18 -1.41 0.42
C PHE A 12 27.93 -0.64 -0.06
N LEU A 13 26.73 -1.17 0.23
CA LEU A 13 25.47 -0.59 -0.25
C LEU A 13 24.74 0.23 0.80
N LEU A 14 24.98 -0.03 2.08
CA LEU A 14 24.19 0.49 3.18
C LEU A 14 25.05 1.30 4.15
N ASP A 15 24.65 2.55 4.37
CA ASP A 15 25.34 3.43 5.33
C ASP A 15 25.06 2.95 6.75
N SER A 16 26.13 2.49 7.42
CA SER A 16 26.09 1.96 8.79
C SER A 16 25.40 2.89 9.80
N LYS A 17 25.28 4.19 9.52
CA LYS A 17 24.55 5.13 10.38
C LYS A 17 23.06 4.78 10.54
N PHE A 18 22.46 4.09 9.57
CA PHE A 18 21.04 3.71 9.62
C PHE A 18 20.77 2.37 10.31
N PHE A 19 21.79 1.59 10.65
CA PHE A 19 21.60 0.23 11.18
C PHE A 19 22.17 0.09 12.61
N GLY A 20 21.31 -0.32 13.53
CA GLY A 20 21.59 -0.60 14.93
C GLY A 20 22.10 -2.01 15.18
N LYS A 21 21.77 -2.53 16.37
CA LYS A 21 22.13 -3.89 16.78
C LYS A 21 21.06 -4.89 16.33
N TYR A 22 21.43 -6.17 16.31
CA TYR A 22 20.48 -7.26 16.15
C TYR A 22 19.85 -7.62 17.51
N GLU A 23 18.58 -8.07 17.46
CA GLU A 23 17.87 -8.76 18.54
C GLU A 23 17.32 -10.07 17.98
N GLY A 24 18.03 -11.18 18.22
CA GLY A 24 17.78 -12.42 17.49
C GLY A 24 17.99 -12.23 15.99
N ASP A 25 16.98 -12.60 15.19
CA ASP A 25 16.98 -12.45 13.73
C ASP A 25 16.56 -11.03 13.26
N TRP A 26 16.20 -10.13 14.17
CA TRP A 26 15.73 -8.79 13.85
C TRP A 26 16.86 -7.77 13.84
N LEU A 27 16.99 -6.99 12.77
CA LEU A 27 17.92 -5.87 12.69
C LEU A 27 17.21 -4.57 13.06
N HIS A 28 17.70 -3.88 14.10
CA HIS A 28 17.20 -2.56 14.42
C HIS A 28 17.61 -1.55 13.34
N VAL A 29 16.63 -0.91 12.69
CA VAL A 29 16.84 0.26 11.86
C VAL A 29 16.79 1.50 12.75
N ARG A 30 17.88 2.29 12.81
CA ARG A 30 17.91 3.48 13.65
C ARG A 30 16.90 4.50 13.18
N ASP A 31 16.34 5.25 14.12
CA ASP A 31 15.53 6.43 13.82
C ASP A 31 16.31 7.39 12.92
N HIS A 32 15.70 7.74 11.79
CA HIS A 32 16.28 8.67 10.85
C HIS A 32 15.19 9.46 10.15
N TYR A 33 15.51 10.70 9.82
CA TYR A 33 14.60 11.57 9.09
C TYR A 33 14.78 11.36 7.59
N LEU A 34 13.72 10.92 6.92
CA LEU A 34 13.70 10.72 5.49
C LEU A 34 13.54 12.07 4.76
N ASN A 35 14.66 12.78 4.58
CA ASN A 35 14.70 14.04 3.82
C ASN A 35 14.90 13.79 2.30
N GLY A 36 14.00 13.01 1.71
CA GLY A 36 14.02 12.66 0.29
C GLY A 36 12.95 13.38 -0.53
N PRO A 37 12.96 13.23 -1.87
CA PRO A 37 11.87 13.72 -2.71
C PRO A 37 10.53 13.05 -2.34
N PRO A 38 9.38 13.72 -2.57
CA PRO A 38 8.08 13.35 -2.01
C PRO A 38 7.41 12.12 -2.66
N PHE A 39 8.17 11.25 -3.34
CA PHE A 39 7.64 9.98 -3.85
C PHE A 39 7.59 8.88 -2.77
N GLY A 40 8.18 9.13 -1.59
CA GLY A 40 8.18 8.25 -0.43
C GLY A 40 8.54 9.05 0.83
N GLY A 41 8.93 8.37 1.91
CA GLY A 41 9.43 9.01 3.13
C GLY A 41 8.42 9.19 4.26
N ILE A 42 7.16 8.85 4.04
CA ILE A 42 6.15 8.81 5.10
C ILE A 42 6.42 7.59 5.98
N VAL A 43 6.67 7.83 7.27
CA VAL A 43 6.67 6.80 8.32
C VAL A 43 5.31 6.87 9.01
N SER A 44 4.58 5.76 9.04
CA SER A 44 3.20 5.71 9.54
C SER A 44 2.88 4.33 10.13
N ASN A 45 1.68 4.19 10.69
CA ASN A 45 1.12 2.92 11.13
C ASN A 45 -0.24 2.66 10.43
N ALA A 46 -0.75 1.44 10.56
CA ALA A 46 -1.99 1.03 9.91
C ALA A 46 -3.20 1.89 10.35
N GLU A 47 -3.25 2.30 11.62
CA GLU A 47 -4.32 3.12 12.16
C GLU A 47 -4.36 4.51 11.48
N SER A 48 -3.23 5.20 11.40
CA SER A 48 -3.13 6.51 10.74
C SER A 48 -3.44 6.43 9.25
N VAL A 49 -2.97 5.39 8.55
CA VAL A 49 -3.36 5.15 7.15
C VAL A 49 -4.86 4.90 7.03
N SER A 50 -5.46 4.17 7.98
CA SER A 50 -6.90 3.90 7.96
C SER A 50 -7.74 5.17 8.07
N VAL A 51 -7.25 6.24 8.71
CA VAL A 51 -7.96 7.54 8.76
C VAL A 51 -8.11 8.13 7.36
N PHE A 52 -7.03 8.12 6.57
CA PHE A 52 -7.08 8.55 5.16
C PHE A 52 -8.02 7.65 4.35
N LEU A 53 -7.90 6.33 4.48
CA LEU A 53 -8.76 5.40 3.73
C LEU A 53 -10.25 5.57 4.06
N ARG A 54 -10.59 5.77 5.34
CA ARG A 54 -11.96 6.06 5.78
C ARG A 54 -12.47 7.35 5.17
N ASP A 55 -11.66 8.40 5.13
CA ASP A 55 -12.03 9.65 4.46
C ASP A 55 -12.30 9.43 2.96
N GLN A 56 -11.47 8.61 2.31
CA GLN A 56 -11.64 8.27 0.91
C GLN A 56 -12.82 7.34 0.61
N LEU A 57 -13.38 6.65 1.60
CA LEU A 57 -14.64 5.90 1.42
C LEU A 57 -15.91 6.77 1.54
N ARG A 58 -15.82 7.99 2.10
CA ARG A 58 -16.97 8.87 2.29
C ARG A 58 -17.43 9.49 0.97
N ASN A 59 -18.72 9.77 0.81
CA ASN A 59 -19.21 10.58 -0.31
C ASN A 59 -18.62 12.00 -0.27
N ASP A 60 -18.58 12.60 0.92
CA ASP A 60 -17.98 13.91 1.16
C ASP A 60 -16.69 13.74 2.00
N SER A 61 -15.56 13.85 1.30
CA SER A 61 -14.21 13.83 1.88
C SER A 61 -13.90 15.17 2.55
N VAL A 62 -13.17 15.11 3.66
CA VAL A 62 -12.63 16.28 4.37
C VAL A 62 -11.39 16.81 3.65
N LEU A 63 -10.63 15.93 2.98
CA LEU A 63 -9.37 16.28 2.31
C LEU A 63 -9.59 16.77 0.89
N PHE A 64 -10.53 16.16 0.15
CA PHE A 64 -10.73 16.40 -1.26
C PHE A 64 -12.11 16.97 -1.55
N SER A 65 -12.15 17.95 -2.47
CA SER A 65 -13.39 18.30 -3.15
C SER A 65 -13.91 17.11 -3.98
N LYS A 66 -15.18 17.15 -4.36
CA LYS A 66 -15.79 16.13 -5.22
C LYS A 66 -15.02 15.97 -6.54
N ASP A 67 -14.68 17.08 -7.19
CA ASP A 67 -13.96 17.08 -8.46
C ASP A 67 -12.54 16.52 -8.31
N THR A 68 -11.83 16.92 -7.24
CA THR A 68 -10.50 16.38 -6.93
C THR A 68 -10.55 14.86 -6.74
N LYS A 69 -11.57 14.37 -6.02
CA LYS A 69 -11.73 12.94 -5.77
C LYS A 69 -12.04 12.17 -7.05
N VAL A 70 -12.87 12.71 -7.94
CA VAL A 70 -13.10 12.12 -9.27
C VAL A 70 -11.78 11.99 -10.03
N LEU A 71 -10.98 13.05 -10.11
CA LEU A 71 -9.68 13.02 -10.77
C LEU A 71 -8.70 12.03 -10.13
N PHE A 72 -8.71 11.93 -8.80
CA PHE A 72 -7.83 11.04 -8.04
C PHE A 72 -8.06 9.55 -8.35
N TYR A 73 -9.30 9.15 -8.65
CA TYR A 73 -9.68 7.78 -9.01
C TYR A 73 -9.81 7.54 -10.53
N GLN A 74 -9.69 8.58 -11.34
CA GLN A 74 -9.79 8.47 -12.80
C GLN A 74 -8.57 7.74 -13.37
N GLN A 75 -8.83 6.68 -14.13
CA GLN A 75 -7.80 5.98 -14.90
C GLN A 75 -7.16 6.93 -15.92
N GLN A 76 -5.83 6.94 -15.96
CA GLN A 76 -5.08 7.81 -16.86
C GLN A 76 -4.79 7.13 -18.20
N ASN A 77 -4.45 7.94 -19.20
CA ASN A 77 -3.97 7.49 -20.50
C ASN A 77 -2.49 7.83 -20.66
N ASN A 78 -1.76 7.03 -21.44
CA ASN A 78 -0.41 7.38 -21.88
C ASN A 78 -0.42 8.41 -23.03
N ASN A 79 0.76 8.80 -23.50
CA ASN A 79 0.93 9.79 -24.59
C ASN A 79 0.31 9.37 -25.93
N ALA A 80 -0.07 8.09 -26.10
CA ALA A 80 -0.77 7.58 -27.27
C ALA A 80 -2.29 7.47 -27.06
N GLY A 81 -2.83 7.99 -25.95
CA GLY A 81 -4.24 7.93 -25.62
C GLY A 81 -4.73 6.55 -25.15
N LYS A 82 -3.82 5.60 -24.89
CA LYS A 82 -4.18 4.26 -24.39
C LYS A 82 -4.27 4.26 -22.87
N PRO A 83 -5.24 3.57 -22.27
CA PRO A 83 -5.36 3.49 -20.82
C PRO A 83 -4.14 2.80 -20.19
N VAL A 84 -3.73 3.29 -19.02
CA VAL A 84 -2.75 2.64 -18.15
C VAL A 84 -3.42 2.22 -16.85
N GLU A 85 -2.93 1.18 -16.19
CA GLU A 85 -3.50 0.65 -14.93
C GLU A 85 -3.12 1.51 -13.72
N MET A 86 -3.26 2.83 -13.86
CA MET A 86 -2.92 3.82 -12.84
C MET A 86 -3.87 5.02 -12.89
N SER A 87 -4.03 5.66 -11.74
CA SER A 87 -4.64 6.98 -11.60
C SER A 87 -3.60 8.01 -11.10
N LEU A 88 -4.05 9.20 -10.71
CA LEU A 88 -3.22 10.20 -10.04
C LEU A 88 -2.85 9.77 -8.62
N GLY A 89 -1.99 8.77 -8.48
CA GLY A 89 -1.45 8.32 -7.19
C GLY A 89 -1.77 6.87 -6.83
N TRP A 90 -2.58 6.16 -7.62
CA TRP A 90 -2.88 4.74 -7.41
C TRP A 90 -2.42 3.86 -8.57
N HIS A 91 -2.14 2.59 -8.25
CA HIS A 91 -2.25 1.50 -9.21
C HIS A 91 -3.69 0.97 -9.20
N ILE A 92 -4.12 0.41 -10.32
CA ILE A 92 -5.48 -0.16 -10.50
C ILE A 92 -5.34 -1.64 -10.77
N GLN A 93 -6.11 -2.47 -10.07
CA GLN A 93 -6.15 -3.91 -10.30
C GLN A 93 -7.53 -4.49 -9.96
N PHE A 94 -7.75 -5.77 -10.25
CA PHE A 94 -8.98 -6.50 -9.96
C PHE A 94 -8.71 -7.71 -9.07
N LEU A 95 -9.60 -7.95 -8.10
CA LEU A 95 -9.63 -9.16 -7.28
C LEU A 95 -11.06 -9.73 -7.30
N ASN A 96 -11.22 -10.96 -7.78
CA ASN A 96 -12.53 -11.61 -7.98
C ASN A 96 -13.54 -10.72 -8.72
N GLY A 97 -13.07 -10.03 -9.78
CA GLY A 97 -13.89 -9.12 -10.58
C GLY A 97 -14.15 -7.74 -9.94
N ASN A 98 -13.79 -7.52 -8.68
CA ASN A 98 -13.93 -6.23 -8.02
C ASN A 98 -12.68 -5.38 -8.27
N ARG A 99 -12.89 -4.18 -8.84
CA ARG A 99 -11.81 -3.21 -9.05
C ARG A 99 -11.36 -2.62 -7.71
N TYR A 100 -10.05 -2.51 -7.55
CA TYR A 100 -9.44 -1.82 -6.42
C TYR A 100 -8.29 -0.92 -6.85
N TYR A 101 -8.03 0.07 -6.01
CA TYR A 101 -6.92 0.98 -6.11
C TYR A 101 -5.94 0.67 -5.00
N PHE A 102 -4.65 0.59 -5.31
CA PHE A 102 -3.65 0.22 -4.30
C PHE A 102 -2.36 0.99 -4.41
N LYS A 103 -1.67 1.06 -3.28
CA LYS A 103 -0.29 1.54 -3.23
C LYS A 103 0.54 0.69 -2.29
N GLU A 104 1.66 0.24 -2.83
CA GLU A 104 2.70 -0.46 -2.10
C GLU A 104 3.61 0.55 -1.40
N GLY A 105 4.10 0.16 -0.23
CA GLY A 105 5.16 0.86 0.48
C GLY A 105 6.18 -0.14 0.99
N GLY A 106 7.44 0.27 1.00
CA GLY A 106 8.49 -0.57 1.56
C GLY A 106 9.78 0.21 1.78
N GLY A 107 10.67 -0.38 2.57
CA GLY A 107 11.96 0.20 2.88
C GLY A 107 12.52 -0.35 4.18
N ALA A 108 13.84 -0.53 4.25
CA ALA A 108 14.56 -0.98 5.45
C ALA A 108 13.97 -2.24 6.14
N GLY A 109 13.40 -3.17 5.36
CA GLY A 109 12.79 -4.41 5.86
C GLY A 109 11.29 -4.34 6.15
N PHE A 110 10.66 -3.18 5.92
CA PHE A 110 9.21 -3.04 6.00
C PHE A 110 8.54 -3.32 4.66
N HIS A 111 7.40 -3.98 4.72
CA HIS A 111 6.52 -4.26 3.59
C HIS A 111 5.10 -3.83 3.93
N SER A 112 4.48 -3.09 3.03
CA SER A 112 3.12 -2.58 3.24
C SER A 112 2.37 -2.45 1.93
N GLU A 113 1.05 -2.57 2.03
CA GLU A 113 0.13 -2.27 0.93
C GLU A 113 -1.16 -1.72 1.54
N MET A 114 -1.68 -0.66 0.94
CA MET A 114 -3.04 -0.19 1.20
C MET A 114 -3.88 -0.38 -0.05
N ARG A 115 -5.14 -0.77 0.14
CA ARG A 115 -6.13 -0.99 -0.91
C ARG A 115 -7.43 -0.29 -0.58
N ILE A 116 -8.14 0.11 -1.62
CA ILE A 116 -9.49 0.64 -1.52
C ILE A 116 -10.36 0.12 -2.66
N TYR A 117 -11.55 -0.35 -2.29
CA TYR A 117 -12.62 -0.83 -3.15
C TYR A 117 -13.81 0.13 -3.01
N PRO A 118 -13.83 1.27 -3.72
CA PRO A 118 -14.86 2.29 -3.52
C PRO A 118 -16.28 1.76 -3.72
N GLU A 119 -16.46 0.87 -4.71
CA GLU A 119 -17.75 0.26 -5.05
C GLU A 119 -18.27 -0.69 -3.96
N LEU A 120 -17.38 -1.25 -3.14
CA LEU A 120 -17.74 -2.15 -2.05
C LEU A 120 -17.79 -1.44 -0.69
N GLY A 121 -17.33 -0.18 -0.60
CA GLY A 121 -17.19 0.50 0.68
C GLY A 121 -16.10 -0.09 1.58
N ILE A 122 -15.11 -0.80 1.00
CA ILE A 122 -14.06 -1.52 1.72
C ILE A 122 -12.71 -0.85 1.49
N ALA A 123 -11.89 -0.75 2.53
CA ALA A 123 -10.50 -0.37 2.41
C ALA A 123 -9.66 -1.13 3.45
N THR A 124 -8.48 -1.57 3.05
CA THR A 124 -7.58 -2.39 3.86
C THR A 124 -6.16 -1.86 3.81
N VAL A 125 -5.40 -2.11 4.87
CA VAL A 125 -3.98 -1.77 4.94
C VAL A 125 -3.26 -2.85 5.75
N ALA A 126 -2.17 -3.36 5.21
CA ALA A 126 -1.25 -4.25 5.90
C ALA A 126 0.13 -3.58 5.96
N ILE A 127 0.77 -3.63 7.12
CA ILE A 127 2.13 -3.15 7.34
C ILE A 127 2.83 -4.19 8.20
N SER A 128 4.00 -4.66 7.75
CA SER A 128 4.85 -5.59 8.48
C SER A 128 6.29 -5.10 8.46
N ASN A 129 7.03 -5.40 9.52
CA ASN A 129 8.47 -5.19 9.64
C ASN A 129 9.27 -6.46 9.31
N ASP A 130 8.60 -7.50 8.79
CA ASP A 130 9.20 -8.75 8.35
C ASP A 130 9.53 -8.71 6.86
N THR A 131 10.80 -8.93 6.53
CA THR A 131 11.31 -8.97 5.14
C THR A 131 10.72 -10.08 4.29
N GLU A 132 10.17 -11.12 4.90
CA GLU A 132 9.52 -12.24 4.20
C GLU A 132 8.02 -12.00 3.98
N PHE A 133 7.44 -10.98 4.61
CA PHE A 133 6.01 -10.71 4.52
C PHE A 133 5.60 -10.18 3.15
N ASN A 134 4.69 -10.90 2.49
CA ASN A 134 4.08 -10.49 1.24
C ASN A 134 2.70 -9.86 1.48
N ALA A 135 2.66 -8.53 1.60
CA ALA A 135 1.43 -7.78 1.83
C ALA A 135 0.36 -8.02 0.75
N ARG A 136 0.78 -8.17 -0.51
CA ARG A 136 -0.14 -8.41 -1.63
C ARG A 136 -0.84 -9.76 -1.51
N THR A 137 -0.10 -10.84 -1.25
CA THR A 137 -0.67 -12.19 -1.07
C THR A 137 -1.60 -12.20 0.13
N PHE A 138 -1.15 -11.65 1.26
CA PHE A 138 -1.96 -11.56 2.47
C PHE A 138 -3.30 -10.85 2.24
N LEU A 139 -3.29 -9.71 1.54
CA LEU A 139 -4.52 -8.96 1.24
C LEU A 139 -5.37 -9.64 0.15
N ASN A 140 -4.77 -10.35 -0.81
CA ASN A 140 -5.54 -11.14 -1.79
C ASN A 140 -6.38 -12.24 -1.12
N GLU A 141 -5.90 -12.80 -0.01
CA GLU A 141 -6.63 -13.78 0.79
C GLU A 141 -7.63 -13.08 1.73
N THR A 142 -7.16 -12.08 2.47
CA THR A 142 -7.94 -11.43 3.54
C THR A 142 -9.09 -10.58 3.02
N ASP A 143 -8.90 -9.82 1.93
CA ASP A 143 -9.93 -8.90 1.41
C ASP A 143 -11.18 -9.66 0.94
N VAL A 144 -11.00 -10.88 0.42
CA VAL A 144 -12.09 -11.71 -0.13
C VAL A 144 -13.11 -12.07 0.94
N GLU A 145 -12.69 -12.26 2.19
CA GLU A 145 -13.56 -12.56 3.33
C GLU A 145 -14.58 -11.44 3.62
N PHE A 146 -14.32 -10.22 3.12
CA PHE A 146 -15.20 -9.06 3.30
C PHE A 146 -16.06 -8.77 2.07
N PHE A 147 -15.87 -9.50 0.96
CA PHE A 147 -16.67 -9.28 -0.23
C PHE A 147 -18.11 -9.77 -0.02
N PRO A 148 -19.11 -9.02 -0.52
CA PRO A 148 -20.49 -9.45 -0.42
C PRO A 148 -20.69 -10.78 -1.14
N SER A 149 -21.28 -11.76 -0.46
CA SER A 149 -21.71 -13.02 -1.08
C SER A 149 -22.71 -12.76 -2.22
N GLU A 150 -22.72 -13.58 -3.27
CA GLU A 150 -23.65 -13.41 -4.41
C GLU A 150 -25.14 -13.30 -4.01
N ILE A 151 -25.52 -13.80 -2.83
CA ILE A 151 -26.88 -13.76 -2.28
C ILE A 151 -27.38 -12.32 -2.05
N SER A 152 -26.50 -11.34 -1.79
CA SER A 152 -26.90 -9.97 -1.45
C SER A 152 -27.16 -9.05 -2.65
N ARG A 153 -26.95 -9.52 -3.89
CA ARG A 153 -27.20 -8.72 -5.11
C ARG A 153 -28.62 -8.88 -5.70
N GLN A 154 -29.41 -9.84 -5.22
CA GLN A 154 -30.77 -10.11 -5.73
C GLN A 154 -31.90 -9.40 -4.96
N SER A 155 -31.62 -8.68 -3.87
CA SER A 155 -32.67 -8.10 -3.01
C SER A 155 -32.93 -6.60 -3.25
N ALA A 156 -32.60 -6.07 -4.42
CA ALA A 156 -32.89 -4.69 -4.79
C ALA A 156 -33.39 -4.60 -6.24
N GLU A 157 -34.58 -5.16 -6.48
CA GLU A 157 -35.48 -4.79 -7.59
C GLU A 157 -36.81 -4.30 -7.01
#